data_AF-A0A929YL52-F1
#
_entry.id   AF-A0A929YL52-F1
#
_cell.length_a   1.000
_cell.length_b   1.000
_cell.length_c   1.000
_cell.angle_alpha   90.00
_cell.angle_beta   90.00
_cell.angle_gamma   90.00
#
_symmetry.space_group_name_H-M   'P 1'
#
loop_
_entity.id
_entity.type
_entity.pdbx_description
1 polymer ?
#
loop_
_entity_poly.entity_id
_entity_poly.type
_entity_poly.pdbx_seq_one_letter_code
_entity_poly.pdbx_strand_id
1 'polypeptide(L)'
;MNEVKKSVVNRYDIIGGPSKSALFDACMYVYSKDAKIAVNFTISQGYSNDTNDATRLYLPLPVTNIKITGIEHEDGSGESFILKGYCNVDKDYLLRKENTYRYRYSRFSAYYDARSRKGTFTPITD
;
A
#
# COMPACT_ATOMS: atom_id res chain seq x y z
N MET A 1 6.27 -23.67 25.80
CA MET A 1 6.15 -23.27 24.39
C MET A 1 6.05 -21.75 24.38
N ASN A 2 7.18 -21.06 24.18
CA ASN A 2 7.17 -19.60 24.18
C ASN A 2 6.56 -19.14 22.87
N GLU A 3 5.35 -18.59 22.94
CA GLU A 3 4.78 -17.83 21.84
C GLU A 3 5.76 -16.71 21.50
N VAL A 4 6.46 -16.87 20.38
CA VAL A 4 7.10 -15.76 19.71
C VAL A 4 5.96 -14.80 19.39
N LYS A 5 5.81 -13.74 20.19
CA LYS A 5 5.07 -12.54 19.78
C LYS A 5 5.76 -12.05 18.52
N LYS A 6 5.32 -12.57 17.38
CA LYS A 6 5.70 -12.06 16.07
C LYS A 6 5.19 -10.63 16.11
N SER A 7 6.08 -9.67 16.32
CA SER A 7 5.82 -8.29 15.95
C SER A 7 5.53 -8.36 14.46
N VAL A 8 4.25 -8.53 14.11
CA VAL A 8 3.78 -8.54 12.73
C VAL A 8 4.04 -7.13 12.27
N VAL A 9 5.18 -6.93 11.63
CA VAL A 9 5.44 -5.70 10.91
C VAL A 9 4.35 -5.69 9.85
N ASN A 10 3.32 -4.84 10.04
CA ASN A 10 2.21 -4.64 9.09
C ASN A 10 2.78 -3.95 7.84
N ARG A 11 3.76 -4.55 7.17
CA ARG A 11 4.48 -4.01 6.03
C ARG A 11 4.28 -4.95 4.87
N TYR A 12 3.74 -4.40 3.81
CA TYR A 12 3.33 -5.09 2.60
C TYR A 12 4.10 -4.56 1.41
N ASP A 13 4.38 -5.40 0.43
CA ASP A 13 5.14 -4.98 -0.75
C ASP A 13 4.23 -4.28 -1.76
N ILE A 14 4.65 -3.10 -2.21
CA ILE A 14 4.09 -2.44 -3.39
C ILE A 14 4.82 -3.00 -4.60
N ILE A 15 4.10 -3.70 -5.47
CA ILE A 15 4.66 -4.31 -6.68
C ILE A 15 4.31 -3.52 -7.95
N GLY A 16 3.43 -2.53 -7.83
CA GLY A 16 3.05 -1.60 -8.88
C GLY A 16 2.30 -0.42 -8.29
N GLY A 17 2.31 0.72 -8.99
CA GLY A 17 1.70 1.94 -8.49
C GLY A 17 1.67 3.09 -9.48
N PRO A 18 1.25 4.27 -9.02
CA PRO A 18 1.10 5.48 -9.84
C PRO A 18 2.45 6.07 -10.26
N SER A 19 2.43 6.92 -11.29
CA SER A 19 3.60 7.74 -11.65
C SER A 19 3.87 8.80 -10.58
N LYS A 20 5.08 9.36 -10.60
CA LYS A 20 5.44 10.54 -9.79
C LYS A 20 4.42 11.67 -9.96
N SER A 21 4.12 12.07 -11.20
CA SER A 21 3.14 13.15 -11.47
C SER A 21 1.78 12.88 -10.81
N ALA A 22 1.25 11.65 -10.95
CA ALA A 22 -0.03 11.29 -10.36
C ALA A 22 -0.02 11.33 -8.83
N LEU A 23 1.10 11.02 -8.17
CA LEU A 23 1.23 11.18 -6.72
C LEU A 23 1.14 12.64 -6.30
N PHE A 24 1.88 13.52 -6.97
CA PHE A 24 1.88 14.95 -6.66
C PHE A 24 0.50 15.58 -6.94
N ASP A 25 -0.14 15.25 -8.07
CA ASP A 25 -1.49 15.71 -8.38
C ASP A 25 -2.50 15.22 -7.34
N ALA A 26 -2.41 13.95 -6.93
CA ALA A 26 -3.28 13.40 -5.91
C ALA A 26 -3.10 14.06 -4.54
N CYS A 27 -1.86 14.40 -4.18
CA CYS A 27 -1.58 15.13 -2.94
C CYS A 27 -2.10 16.56 -3.00
N MET A 28 -1.90 17.25 -4.12
CA MET A 28 -2.34 18.63 -4.34
C MET A 28 -3.86 18.76 -4.28
N TYR A 29 -4.60 17.80 -4.85
CA TYR A 29 -6.06 17.84 -4.94
C TYR A 29 -6.78 16.95 -3.91
N VAL A 30 -6.10 16.44 -2.88
CA VAL A 30 -6.66 15.44 -1.95
C VAL A 30 -7.97 15.88 -1.26
N TYR A 31 -8.14 17.19 -1.04
CA TYR A 31 -9.35 17.79 -0.45
C TYR A 31 -10.19 18.59 -1.46
N SER A 32 -9.83 18.57 -2.74
CA SER A 32 -10.63 19.22 -3.79
C SER A 32 -11.97 18.51 -3.93
N LYS A 33 -13.05 19.30 -4.06
CA LYS A 33 -14.38 18.77 -4.37
C LYS A 33 -14.56 18.49 -5.87
N ASP A 34 -13.81 19.22 -6.70
CA ASP A 34 -13.99 19.27 -8.14
C ASP A 34 -12.98 18.40 -8.90
N ALA A 35 -11.80 18.15 -8.31
CA ALA A 35 -10.75 17.33 -8.89
C ALA A 35 -10.49 16.09 -8.02
N LYS A 36 -10.79 14.90 -8.55
CA LYS A 36 -10.52 13.62 -7.90
C LYS A 36 -9.48 12.85 -8.70
N ILE A 37 -8.26 12.77 -8.16
CA ILE A 37 -7.18 11.98 -8.76
C ILE A 37 -7.19 10.59 -8.14
N ALA A 38 -7.49 9.58 -8.95
CA ALA A 38 -7.47 8.19 -8.50
C ALA A 38 -6.03 7.72 -8.31
N VAL A 39 -5.74 7.16 -7.14
CA VAL A 39 -4.44 6.54 -6.82
C VAL A 39 -4.68 5.08 -6.48
N ASN A 40 -4.04 4.20 -7.24
CA ASN A 40 -4.12 2.76 -7.04
C ASN A 40 -2.71 2.19 -6.90
N PHE A 41 -2.46 1.48 -5.80
CA PHE A 41 -1.28 0.67 -5.61
C PHE A 41 -1.66 -0.81 -5.75
N THR A 42 -0.81 -1.57 -6.41
CA THR A 42 -0.87 -3.03 -6.36
C THR A 42 -0.03 -3.48 -5.17
N ILE A 43 -0.69 -3.90 -4.09
CA ILE A 43 -0.06 -4.27 -2.83
C ILE A 43 -0.21 -5.78 -2.62
N SER A 44 0.88 -6.45 -2.27
CA SER A 44 0.90 -7.88 -1.97
C SER A 44 0.67 -8.13 -0.48
N GLN A 45 -0.35 -8.92 -0.15
CA GLN A 45 -0.59 -9.46 1.19
C GLN A 45 0.20 -10.75 1.46
N GLY A 46 0.73 -11.36 0.39
CA GLY A 46 1.46 -12.60 0.42
C GLY A 46 1.64 -13.16 -0.98
N TYR A 47 2.26 -14.32 -1.09
CA TYR A 47 2.48 -15.00 -2.36
C TYR A 47 1.91 -16.40 -2.30
N SER A 48 1.50 -16.95 -3.45
CA SER A 48 1.13 -18.37 -3.53
C SER A 48 2.33 -19.24 -3.14
N ASN A 49 2.03 -20.38 -2.51
CA ASN A 49 3.02 -21.35 -2.04
C ASN A 49 3.49 -22.31 -3.15
N ASP A 50 3.25 -22.00 -4.43
CA ASP A 50 3.68 -22.90 -5.50
C ASP A 50 5.21 -22.96 -5.57
N THR A 51 5.73 -24.19 -5.58
CA THR A 51 7.15 -24.54 -5.51
C THR A 51 7.98 -24.10 -6.72
N ASN A 52 7.34 -23.50 -7.72
CA ASN A 52 7.98 -22.99 -8.93
C ASN A 52 7.97 -21.46 -8.90
N ASP A 53 9.13 -20.86 -8.64
CA ASP A 53 9.30 -19.41 -8.47
C ASP A 53 8.81 -18.62 -9.72
N ALA A 54 8.84 -19.26 -10.89
CA ALA A 54 8.38 -18.71 -12.17
C ALA A 54 6.86 -18.47 -12.25
N THR A 55 6.04 -19.11 -11.40
CA THR A 55 4.58 -18.98 -11.40
C THR A 55 4.02 -18.41 -10.10
N ARG A 56 4.89 -17.79 -9.28
CA ARG A 56 4.50 -17.26 -7.98
C ARG A 56 3.52 -16.10 -8.13
N LEU A 57 2.23 -16.37 -7.90
CA LEU A 57 1.16 -15.38 -7.96
C LEU A 57 1.15 -14.58 -6.66
N TYR A 58 1.07 -13.25 -6.77
CA TYR A 58 0.85 -12.42 -5.60
C TYR A 58 -0.63 -12.50 -5.18
N LEU A 59 -0.86 -12.48 -3.87
CA LEU A 59 -2.19 -12.41 -3.30
C LEU A 59 -2.44 -10.94 -2.94
N PRO A 60 -3.41 -10.26 -3.58
CA PRO A 60 -3.58 -8.83 -3.42
C PRO A 60 -4.07 -8.51 -1.99
N LEU A 61 -3.47 -7.49 -1.39
CA LEU A 61 -4.02 -6.82 -0.21
C LEU A 61 -5.15 -5.89 -0.67
N PRO A 62 -6.40 -6.09 -0.23
CA PRO A 62 -7.48 -5.19 -0.60
C PRO A 62 -7.29 -3.82 0.06
N VAL A 63 -6.92 -2.83 -0.74
CA VAL A 63 -6.80 -1.42 -0.34
C VAL A 63 -7.60 -0.57 -1.31
N THR A 64 -8.39 0.36 -0.79
CA THR A 64 -9.20 1.29 -1.59
C THR A 64 -9.25 2.67 -0.95
N ASN A 65 -9.85 3.64 -1.64
CA ASN A 65 -10.03 5.03 -1.18
C ASN A 65 -8.73 5.67 -0.67
N ILE A 66 -7.63 5.44 -1.39
CA ILE A 66 -6.31 5.96 -1.04
C ILE A 66 -6.30 7.47 -1.24
N LYS A 67 -5.93 8.19 -0.18
CA LYS A 67 -5.76 9.64 -0.16
C LYS A 67 -4.33 9.96 0.26
N ILE A 68 -3.56 10.54 -0.66
CA ILE A 68 -2.21 11.02 -0.35
C ILE A 68 -2.32 12.40 0.28
N THR A 69 -1.85 12.55 1.51
CA THR A 69 -1.91 13.83 2.26
C THR A 69 -0.54 14.44 2.52
N GLY A 70 0.53 13.69 2.24
CA GLY A 70 1.90 14.17 2.35
C GLY A 70 2.85 13.33 1.51
N ILE A 71 3.87 14.00 0.97
CA ILE A 71 4.95 13.42 0.18
C ILE A 71 6.25 14.03 0.71
N GLU A 72 7.16 13.19 1.20
CA GLU A 72 8.50 13.58 1.62
C GLU A 72 9.52 12.93 0.69
N HIS A 73 10.55 13.68 0.27
CA HIS A 73 11.66 13.13 -0.52
C HIS A 73 12.65 12.45 0.42
N GLU A 74 13.13 11.26 0.07
CA GLU A 74 13.90 10.44 1.00
C GLU A 74 15.40 10.41 0.73
N ASP A 75 15.79 10.22 -0.53
CA ASP A 75 17.18 9.89 -0.90
C ASP A 75 17.83 10.93 -1.84
N GLY A 76 17.15 12.04 -2.11
CA GLY A 76 17.62 13.09 -3.03
C GLY A 76 17.58 12.70 -4.53
N SER A 77 17.12 11.50 -4.88
CA SER A 77 17.00 11.04 -6.28
C SER A 77 15.91 11.77 -7.07
N GLY A 78 14.94 12.36 -6.38
CA GLY A 78 13.72 12.90 -6.99
C GLY A 78 12.74 11.81 -7.47
N GLU A 79 12.96 10.55 -7.10
CA GLU A 79 12.11 9.40 -7.46
C GLU A 79 11.64 8.59 -6.25
N SER A 80 12.34 8.65 -5.11
CA SER A 80 11.97 7.94 -3.88
C SER A 80 11.26 8.85 -2.88
N PHE A 81 10.13 8.39 -2.38
CA PHE A 81 9.23 9.14 -1.51
C PHE A 81 8.80 8.36 -0.28
N ILE A 82 8.67 9.06 0.83
CA ILE A 82 7.81 8.65 1.94
C ILE A 82 6.43 9.29 1.74
N LEU A 83 5.44 8.46 1.44
CA LEU A 83 4.05 8.84 1.25
C LEU A 83 3.28 8.67 2.57
N LYS A 84 2.45 9.65 2.91
CA LYS A 84 1.58 9.62 4.07
C LYS A 84 0.14 9.86 3.65
N GLY A 85 -0.79 9.10 4.22
CA GLY A 85 -2.17 9.20 3.81
C GLY A 85 -3.16 8.39 4.63
N TYR A 86 -4.35 8.28 4.04
CA TYR A 86 -5.46 7.51 4.57
C TYR A 86 -5.97 6.53 3.50
N CYS A 87 -6.47 5.40 3.95
CA CYS A 87 -7.06 4.40 3.06
C CYS A 87 -8.10 3.57 3.80
N ASN A 88 -8.84 2.77 3.03
CA ASN A 88 -9.65 1.69 3.53
C ASN A 88 -8.92 0.39 3.20
N VAL A 89 -8.56 -0.41 4.22
CA VAL A 89 -7.76 -1.64 4.05
C VAL A 89 -8.42 -2.81 4.75
N ASP A 90 -8.30 -3.99 4.13
CA ASP A 90 -8.71 -5.26 4.72
C ASP A 90 -7.50 -6.17 4.95
N LYS A 91 -6.77 -5.88 6.04
CA LYS A 91 -5.51 -6.57 6.39
C LYS A 91 -5.66 -8.04 6.76
N ASP A 92 -6.87 -8.47 7.10
CA ASP A 92 -7.16 -9.83 7.56
C ASP A 92 -7.90 -10.65 6.49
N TYR A 93 -8.04 -10.13 5.27
CA TYR A 93 -8.77 -10.79 4.18
C TYR A 93 -8.36 -12.26 3.99
N LEU A 94 -7.07 -12.52 3.78
CA LEU A 94 -6.56 -13.89 3.60
C LEU A 94 -6.65 -14.75 4.88
N LEU A 95 -6.66 -14.13 6.06
CA LEU A 95 -6.77 -14.84 7.33
C LEU A 95 -8.19 -15.35 7.59
N ARG A 96 -9.21 -14.60 7.13
CA ARG A 96 -10.61 -14.94 7.36
C ARG A 96 -11.12 -16.06 6.45
N LYS A 97 -10.49 -16.30 5.29
CA LYS A 97 -10.96 -17.28 4.28
C LYS A 97 -12.41 -17.06 3.84
N GLU A 98 -12.88 -15.82 3.90
CA GLU A 98 -14.20 -15.39 3.43
C GLU A 98 -14.05 -14.62 2.11
N ASN A 99 -15.00 -14.75 1.19
CA ASN A 99 -15.00 -13.99 -0.08
C ASN A 99 -15.58 -12.57 0.04
N THR A 100 -15.70 -12.04 1.26
CA THR A 100 -16.25 -10.70 1.50
C THR A 100 -15.19 -9.76 2.07
N TYR A 101 -15.01 -8.61 1.43
CA TYR A 101 -14.13 -7.56 1.91
C TYR A 101 -14.71 -6.87 3.15
N ARG A 102 -13.88 -6.72 4.19
CA ARG A 102 -14.19 -5.98 5.41
C ARG A 102 -13.19 -4.84 5.59
N TYR A 103 -13.42 -3.79 4.82
CA TYR A 103 -12.57 -2.61 4.86
C TYR A 103 -12.65 -1.88 6.20
N ARG A 104 -11.49 -1.49 6.71
CA ARG A 104 -11.35 -0.58 7.85
C ARG A 104 -10.57 0.66 7.42
N TYR A 105 -11.05 1.82 7.86
CA TYR A 105 -10.32 3.07 7.70
C TYR A 105 -9.01 3.00 8.49
N SER A 106 -7.91 3.41 7.86
CA SER A 106 -6.58 3.34 8.43
C SER A 106 -5.73 4.49 7.90
N ARG A 107 -4.84 4.99 8.74
CA ARG A 107 -3.68 5.76 8.27
C ARG A 107 -2.70 4.82 7.60
N PHE A 108 -1.85 5.35 6.73
CA PHE A 108 -0.72 4.60 6.21
C PHE A 108 0.53 5.48 6.05
N SER A 109 1.67 4.80 6.06
CA SER A 109 2.95 5.31 5.57
C SER A 109 3.47 4.35 4.51
N ALA A 110 4.04 4.86 3.42
CA ALA A 110 4.64 4.03 2.40
C ALA A 110 5.99 4.59 1.93
N TYR A 111 7.00 3.73 1.86
CA TYR A 111 8.19 3.97 1.05
C TYR A 111 7.82 3.65 -0.39
N TYR A 112 8.09 4.53 -1.34
CA TYR A 112 7.74 4.32 -2.74
C TYR A 112 8.75 4.95 -3.69
N ASP A 113 9.31 4.13 -4.59
CA ASP A 113 10.12 4.57 -5.71
C ASP A 113 9.23 4.65 -6.97
N ALA A 114 9.01 5.87 -7.47
CA ALA A 114 8.16 6.13 -8.62
C ALA A 114 8.79 5.71 -9.96
N ARG A 115 10.12 5.53 -10.03
CA ARG A 115 10.81 5.02 -11.22
C ARG A 115 10.54 3.54 -11.38
N SER A 116 10.76 2.75 -10.33
CA SER A 116 10.49 1.30 -10.36
C SER A 116 9.02 0.96 -10.12
N ARG A 117 8.23 1.91 -9.60
CA ARG A 117 6.83 1.77 -9.17
C ARG A 117 6.64 0.73 -8.07
N LYS A 118 7.64 0.59 -7.22
CA LYS A 118 7.71 -0.40 -6.14
C LYS A 118 8.01 0.28 -4.82
N GLY A 119 7.82 -0.47 -3.75
CA GLY A 119 8.11 0.03 -2.41
C GLY A 119 7.44 -0.81 -1.34
N THR A 120 7.16 -0.20 -0.20
CA THR A 120 6.51 -0.90 0.92
C THR A 120 5.43 -0.04 1.54
N PHE A 121 4.27 -0.64 1.79
CA PHE A 121 3.07 -0.03 2.33
C PHE A 121 2.84 -0.51 3.76
N THR A 122 2.65 0.43 4.69
CA THR A 122 2.46 0.13 6.11
C THR A 122 1.18 0.79 6.60
N PRO A 123 0.05 0.07 6.72
CA PRO A 123 -1.11 0.58 7.42
C PRO A 123 -0.80 0.75 8.91
N ILE A 124 -1.17 1.90 9.43
CA ILE A 124 -1.08 2.28 10.83
C ILE A 124 -2.48 2.13 11.40
N THR A 125 -2.70 1.04 12.13
CA THR A 125 -3.93 0.83 12.91
C THR A 125 -3.71 1.38 14.30
N ASP A 126 -4.62 2.26 14.74
CA ASP A 126 -4.76 2.64 16.15
C ASP A 126 -5.16 1.43 17.02
#